data_AF-A0A645E6S8-F1
#
_entry.id   AF-A0A645E6S8-F1
#
_cell.length_a   1.000
_cell.length_b   1.000
_cell.length_c   1.000
_cell.angle_alpha   90.00
_cell.angle_beta   90.00
_cell.angle_gamma   90.00
#
_symmetry.space_group_name_H-M   'P 1'
#
loop_
_entity.id
_entity.type
_entity.pdbx_description
1 polymer ?
#
loop_
_entity_poly.entity_id
_entity_poly.type
_entity_poly.pdbx_seq_one_letter_code
_entity_poly.pdbx_strand_id
1 'polypeptide(L)'
;MERVAEPGGKVILQPGESICLEQGVYHRFYGEPGKGKVLVGEVSTVNDDTADNRFHETIGRFPQIIEDEEPIHLLVSDYVKFIG
;
A
#
# COMPACT_ATOMS: atom_id res chain seq x y z
N MET A 1 -23.84 -4.50 5.22
CA MET A 1 -24.61 -3.24 5.25
C MET A 1 -23.91 -2.28 4.31
N GLU A 2 -24.65 -1.62 3.44
CA GLU A 2 -24.07 -0.65 2.50
C GLU A 2 -23.68 0.65 3.24
N ARG A 3 -22.58 1.28 2.82
CA ARG A 3 -22.08 2.55 3.36
C ARG A 3 -21.76 3.47 2.19
N VAL A 4 -22.37 4.65 2.17
CA VAL A 4 -22.09 5.69 1.19
C VAL A 4 -21.13 6.72 1.80
N ALA A 5 -20.16 7.19 1.01
CA ALA A 5 -19.25 8.25 1.39
C ALA A 5 -19.20 9.32 0.29
N GLU A 6 -19.14 10.58 0.69
CA GLU A 6 -18.94 11.71 -0.22
C GLU A 6 -17.55 11.65 -0.89
N PRO A 7 -17.35 12.32 -2.05
CA PRO A 7 -16.03 12.43 -2.68
C PRO A 7 -14.96 12.96 -1.70
N GLY A 8 -13.87 12.21 -1.53
CA GLY A 8 -12.81 12.52 -0.56
C GLY A 8 -13.18 12.26 0.91
N GLY A 9 -14.37 11.69 1.17
CA GLY A 9 -14.81 11.27 2.50
C GLY A 9 -13.97 10.13 3.09
N LYS A 10 -14.13 9.90 4.39
CA LYS A 10 -13.40 8.86 5.13
C LYS A 10 -14.31 7.69 5.46
N VAL A 11 -13.88 6.48 5.13
CA VAL A 11 -14.48 5.23 5.64
C VAL A 11 -13.57 4.70 6.75
N ILE A 12 -14.15 4.43 7.92
CA ILE A 12 -13.44 3.83 9.05
C ILE A 12 -13.83 2.35 9.10
N LEU A 13 -12.83 1.47 8.96
CA LEU A 13 -12.97 0.02 9.07
C LEU A 13 -12.61 -0.42 10.49
N GLN A 14 -13.47 -1.23 11.09
CA GLN A 14 -13.22 -1.93 12.35
C GLN A 14 -12.50 -3.27 12.08
N PRO A 15 -11.87 -3.89 13.10
CA PRO A 15 -11.27 -5.22 12.95
C PRO A 15 -12.28 -6.24 12.41
N GLY A 16 -11.94 -6.87 11.28
CA GLY A 16 -12.81 -7.82 10.57
C GLY A 16 -13.66 -7.21 9.43
N GLU A 17 -13.71 -5.88 9.28
CA GLU A 17 -14.28 -5.23 8.10
C GLU A 17 -13.28 -5.15 6.94
N SER A 18 -13.79 -5.15 5.71
CA SER A 18 -13.01 -4.88 4.48
C SER A 18 -13.77 -3.91 3.57
N ILE A 19 -13.07 -3.37 2.57
CA ILE A 19 -13.64 -2.54 1.51
C ILE A 19 -13.07 -3.00 0.16
N CYS A 20 -13.91 -3.03 -0.88
CA CYS A 20 -13.45 -3.21 -2.26
C CYS A 20 -13.07 -1.85 -2.85
N LEU A 21 -11.91 -1.75 -3.48
CA LEU A 21 -11.44 -0.55 -4.16
C LEU A 21 -11.37 -0.84 -5.66
N GLU A 22 -12.28 -0.26 -6.43
CA GLU A 22 -12.34 -0.46 -7.87
C GLU A 22 -11.23 0.31 -8.61
N GLN A 23 -10.85 -0.17 -9.79
CA GLN A 23 -9.78 0.43 -10.58
C GLN A 23 -10.09 1.90 -10.90
N GLY A 24 -9.14 2.80 -10.63
CA GLY A 24 -9.29 4.24 -10.81
C GLY A 24 -9.86 4.98 -9.58
N VAL A 25 -10.30 4.28 -8.53
CA VAL A 25 -10.72 4.92 -7.28
C VAL A 25 -9.49 5.35 -6.48
N TYR A 26 -9.29 6.66 -6.35
CA TYR A 26 -8.25 7.23 -5.49
C TYR A 26 -8.49 6.90 -4.02
N HIS A 27 -7.46 6.35 -3.37
CA HIS A 27 -7.52 5.94 -1.97
C HIS A 27 -6.22 6.27 -1.22
N ARG A 28 -6.35 6.50 0.09
CA ARG A 28 -5.24 6.67 1.04
C ARG A 28 -5.72 6.18 2.40
N PHE A 29 -4.99 5.23 2.98
CA PHE A 29 -5.28 4.64 4.29
C PHE A 29 -4.17 4.94 5.30
N TYR A 30 -4.50 4.85 6.59
CA TYR A 30 -3.59 5.01 7.73
C TYR A 30 -4.26 4.43 8.98
N GLY A 31 -3.47 4.01 9.96
CA GLY A 31 -3.99 3.70 11.29
C GLY A 31 -4.48 4.97 11.99
N GLU A 32 -5.63 4.91 12.65
CA GLU A 32 -6.19 6.08 13.34
C GLU A 32 -5.26 6.51 14.51
N PRO A 33 -4.87 7.80 14.59
CA PRO A 33 -3.98 8.30 15.64
C PRO A 33 -4.48 7.94 17.05
N GLY A 34 -3.61 7.36 17.87
CA GLY A 34 -3.92 6.97 19.25
C GLY A 34 -4.73 5.68 19.41
N LYS A 35 -5.08 4.96 18.33
CA LYS A 35 -5.80 3.67 18.39
C LYS A 35 -4.90 2.42 18.38
N GLY A 36 -3.58 2.59 18.28
CA GLY A 36 -2.61 1.50 18.21
C GLY A 36 -2.20 1.14 16.78
N LYS A 37 -1.53 -0.01 16.62
CA LYS A 37 -1.10 -0.53 15.31
C LYS A 37 -2.26 -1.25 14.61
N VAL A 38 -2.32 -1.13 13.30
CA VAL A 38 -3.27 -1.86 12.43
C VAL A 38 -2.50 -2.90 11.63
N LEU A 39 -3.00 -4.13 11.59
CA LEU A 39 -2.59 -5.14 10.60
C LEU A 39 -3.54 -5.03 9.41
N VAL A 40 -2.99 -4.73 8.24
CA VAL A 40 -3.76 -4.64 6.98
C VAL A 40 -3.50 -5.92 6.18
N GLY A 41 -4.58 -6.54 5.69
CA GLY A 41 -4.52 -7.61 4.69
C GLY A 41 -5.09 -7.12 3.37
N GLU A 42 -4.45 -7.48 2.27
CA GLU A 42 -4.92 -7.23 0.92
C GLU A 42 -5.24 -8.55 0.23
N VAL A 43 -6.35 -8.58 -0.52
CA VAL A 43 -6.69 -9.66 -1.45
C VAL A 43 -7.14 -8.99 -2.74
N SER A 44 -6.35 -9.17 -3.79
CA SER A 44 -6.45 -8.45 -5.05
C SER A 44 -6.38 -9.40 -6.25
N THR A 45 -6.47 -8.85 -7.46
CA THR A 45 -5.98 -9.50 -8.67
C THR A 45 -4.45 -9.58 -8.64
N VAL A 46 -3.79 -9.92 -9.76
CA VAL A 46 -2.33 -9.77 -9.87
C VAL A 46 -1.93 -8.33 -9.55
N ASN A 47 -0.95 -8.15 -8.67
CA ASN A 47 -0.29 -6.87 -8.38
C ASN A 47 0.94 -6.73 -9.28
N ASP A 48 1.16 -5.53 -9.81
CA ASP A 48 2.39 -5.13 -10.49
C ASP A 48 2.81 -3.73 -10.02
N ASP A 49 3.41 -3.69 -8.82
CA ASP A 49 3.89 -2.46 -8.20
C ASP A 49 4.81 -1.61 -9.10
N THR A 50 5.40 -2.20 -10.17
CA THR A 50 6.30 -1.51 -11.10
C THR A 50 5.57 -0.64 -12.13
N ALA A 51 4.30 -0.92 -12.41
CA ALA A 51 3.55 -0.28 -13.50
C ALA A 51 2.08 0.05 -13.20
N ASP A 52 1.42 -0.60 -12.24
CA ASP A 52 -0.02 -0.41 -11.97
C ASP A 52 -0.33 0.82 -11.07
N ASN A 53 0.69 1.39 -10.42
CA ASN A 53 0.56 2.47 -9.45
C ASN A 53 0.56 3.88 -10.09
N ARG A 54 -0.58 4.58 -10.04
CA ARG A 54 -0.69 6.00 -10.45
C ARG A 54 -0.97 6.93 -9.25
N PHE A 55 0.09 7.41 -8.61
CA PHE A 55 0.00 8.39 -7.51
C PHE A 55 -0.57 9.74 -7.96
N HIS A 56 -1.25 10.45 -7.05
CA HIS A 56 -1.80 11.79 -7.33
C HIS A 56 -0.68 12.81 -7.53
N GLU A 57 0.28 12.81 -6.60
CA GLU A 57 1.54 13.57 -6.64
C GLU A 57 2.61 12.79 -7.44
N THR A 58 3.58 13.50 -8.00
CA THR A 58 4.70 12.88 -8.72
C THR A 58 5.73 12.30 -7.75
N ILE A 59 5.48 11.08 -7.27
CA ILE A 59 6.33 10.34 -6.34
C ILE A 59 6.68 8.95 -6.88
N GLY A 60 7.83 8.41 -6.48
CA GLY A 60 8.24 7.04 -6.82
C GLY A 60 7.62 6.00 -5.88
N ARG A 61 7.33 4.81 -6.41
CA ARG A 61 6.79 3.67 -5.62
C ARG A 61 7.80 3.09 -4.63
N PHE A 62 9.08 3.11 -5.01
CA PHE A 62 10.21 2.56 -4.25
C PHE A 62 11.22 3.68 -3.94
N PRO A 63 11.75 3.75 -2.70
CA PRO A 63 12.81 4.69 -2.37
C PRO A 63 14.15 4.28 -3.00
N GLN A 64 15.09 5.22 -3.08
CA GLN A 64 16.49 4.91 -3.29
C GLN A 64 17.12 4.49 -1.95
N ILE A 65 17.96 3.47 -1.98
CA ILE A 65 18.66 2.92 -0.79
C ILE A 65 20.16 3.17 -0.95
N ILE A 66 20.80 3.59 0.13
CA ILE A 66 22.26 3.66 0.24
C ILE A 66 22.69 2.36 0.93
N GLU A 67 23.51 1.57 0.26
CA GLU A 67 24.00 0.28 0.76
C GLU A 67 25.24 0.52 1.63
N ASP A 68 25.05 1.05 2.84
CA ASP A 68 26.13 1.37 3.78
C ASP A 68 26.55 0.20 4.69
N GLU A 69 25.75 -0.86 4.74
CA GLU A 69 26.06 -2.15 5.39
C GLU A 69 25.56 -3.36 4.56
N GLU A 70 25.94 -4.59 4.96
CA GLU A 70 25.45 -5.81 4.29
C GLU A 70 23.98 -6.11 4.66
N PRO A 71 23.10 -6.43 3.70
CA PRO A 71 21.68 -6.60 3.96
C PRO A 71 21.39 -7.89 4.75
N ILE A 72 20.72 -7.76 5.90
CA ILE A 72 20.25 -8.92 6.70
C ILE A 72 19.15 -9.72 5.98
N HIS A 73 18.34 -9.05 5.17
CA HIS A 73 17.24 -9.59 4.38
C HIS A 73 17.14 -8.79 3.07
N LEU A 74 16.79 -9.45 1.97
CA LEU A 74 16.56 -8.79 0.67
C LEU A 74 15.12 -8.31 0.55
N LEU A 75 14.89 -7.13 -0.05
CA LEU A 75 13.58 -6.70 -0.49
C LEU A 75 13.18 -7.42 -1.79
N VAL A 76 11.89 -7.41 -2.11
CA VAL A 76 11.35 -8.02 -3.33
C VAL A 76 11.99 -7.46 -4.62
N SER A 77 12.41 -6.20 -4.60
CA SER A 77 13.13 -5.52 -5.70
C SER A 77 14.57 -6.00 -5.91
N ASP A 78 15.18 -6.61 -4.90
CA ASP A 78 16.64 -6.71 -4.83
C ASP A 78 17.15 -8.00 -5.49
N TYR A 79 16.29 -9.01 -5.66
CA TYR A 79 16.68 -10.32 -6.19
C TYR A 79 17.41 -10.27 -7.53
N VAL A 80 17.02 -9.36 -8.43
CA VAL A 80 17.68 -9.16 -9.74
C VAL A 80 19.12 -8.65 -9.59
N LYS A 81 19.40 -7.87 -8.53
CA LYS A 81 20.73 -7.30 -8.25
C LYS A 81 21.67 -8.29 -7.54
N PHE A 82 21.12 -9.17 -6.68
CA PHE A 82 21.92 -10.06 -5.82
C PHE A 82 22.00 -11.51 -6.30
N ILE A 83 21.07 -11.98 -7.14
CA ILE A 83 20.95 -13.40 -7.56
C ILE A 83 20.73 -13.54 -9.10
N GLY A 84 20.50 -12.43 -9.81
CA GLY A 84 20.23 -12.39 -11.26
C GLY A 84 21.46 -12.48 -12.17
#